data_AF-A0AAP9E9S8-F1
#
_entry.id   AF-A0AAP9E9S8-F1
#
_cell.length_a   1.000
_cell.length_b   1.000
_cell.length_c   1.000
_cell.angle_alpha   90.00
_cell.angle_beta   90.00
_cell.angle_gamma   90.00
#
_symmetry.space_group_name_H-M   'P 1'
#
loop_
_entity.id
_entity.type
_entity.pdbx_description
1 polymer ?
#
loop_
_entity_poly.entity_id
_entity_poly.type
_entity_poly.pdbx_seq_one_letter_code
_entity_poly.pdbx_strand_id
1 'polypeptide(L)'
;MEVASQVFSPRNAPKGPVKSFDYAPGGTVEVPVVLIRLGDMVLAGVQPELSASIGARIKAGSPFAGTVVATMIDGSAKYMPDATSYDRFTYEARSSPFAKGAAEAAASGIIEHIKRMKDAGN
;
A
#
# COMPACT_ATOMS: atom_id res chain seq x y z
N MET A 1 -4.15 -7.12 7.25
CA MET A 1 -4.67 -7.78 6.03
C MET A 1 -3.51 -8.40 5.28
N GLU A 2 -3.71 -9.42 4.46
CA GLU A 2 -2.64 -10.05 3.67
C GLU A 2 -2.63 -9.57 2.23
N VAL A 3 -1.43 -9.43 1.64
CA VAL A 3 -1.24 -9.12 0.22
C VAL A 3 -0.15 -10.02 -0.39
N ALA A 4 -0.16 -10.13 -1.72
CA ALA A 4 0.89 -10.86 -2.44
C ALA A 4 2.25 -10.16 -2.30
N SER A 5 3.30 -10.96 -2.09
CA SER A 5 4.69 -10.53 -2.02
C SER A 5 5.50 -10.99 -3.23
N GLN A 6 6.70 -10.44 -3.37
CA GLN A 6 7.70 -10.87 -4.35
C GLN A 6 9.04 -11.10 -3.64
N VAL A 7 9.89 -11.93 -4.24
CA VAL A 7 11.25 -12.15 -3.73
C VAL A 7 12.03 -10.85 -3.85
N PHE A 8 12.50 -10.33 -2.72
CA PHE A 8 13.21 -9.05 -2.66
C PHE A 8 14.42 -9.14 -1.71
N SER A 9 15.54 -8.53 -2.12
CA SER A 9 16.73 -8.35 -1.29
C SER A 9 17.22 -6.91 -1.35
N PRO A 10 17.28 -6.18 -0.21
CA PRO A 10 17.77 -4.80 -0.16
C PRO A 10 19.22 -4.62 -0.64
N ARG A 11 20.02 -5.70 -0.61
CA ARG A 11 21.45 -5.66 -0.98
C ARG A 11 21.67 -5.55 -2.50
N ASN A 12 20.65 -5.86 -3.30
CA ASN A 12 20.72 -5.86 -4.76
C ASN A 12 19.79 -4.78 -5.35
N ALA A 13 19.87 -3.56 -4.81
CA ALA A 13 19.04 -2.47 -5.27
C ALA A 13 19.26 -2.17 -6.77
N PRO A 14 18.21 -1.75 -7.49
CA PRO A 14 18.29 -1.52 -8.93
C PRO A 14 19.23 -0.36 -9.26
N LYS A 15 20.15 -0.56 -10.22
CA LYS A 15 21.09 0.48 -10.70
C LYS A 15 20.67 0.97 -12.08
N GLY A 16 20.12 2.18 -12.15
CA GLY A 16 19.74 2.83 -13.41
C GLY A 16 18.43 2.32 -14.04
N PRO A 17 18.02 2.93 -15.17
CA PRO A 17 16.82 2.55 -15.91
C PRO A 17 17.00 1.21 -16.64
N VAL A 18 15.91 0.46 -16.82
CA VAL A 18 15.88 -0.83 -17.53
C VAL A 18 14.70 -0.89 -18.49
N LYS A 19 14.76 -1.77 -19.48
CA LYS A 19 13.66 -2.06 -20.41
C LYS A 19 12.84 -3.29 -20.02
N SER A 20 13.34 -4.07 -19.08
CA SER A 20 12.72 -5.29 -18.57
C SER A 20 13.23 -5.56 -17.16
N PHE A 21 12.39 -6.18 -16.34
CA PHE A 21 12.75 -6.66 -15.02
C PHE A 21 11.90 -7.88 -14.69
N ASP A 22 12.50 -8.90 -14.08
CA ASP A 22 11.79 -10.10 -13.66
C ASP A 22 11.38 -9.97 -12.18
N TYR A 23 10.07 -9.99 -11.94
CA TYR A 23 9.48 -9.91 -10.60
C TYR A 23 9.16 -11.32 -10.13
N ALA A 24 10.10 -11.95 -9.41
CA ALA A 24 9.93 -13.31 -8.92
C ALA A 24 8.82 -13.37 -7.84
N PRO A 25 7.74 -14.16 -8.04
CA PRO A 25 6.65 -14.26 -7.08
C PRO A 25 7.11 -14.77 -5.71
N GLY A 26 6.55 -14.22 -4.65
CA GLY A 26 6.71 -14.67 -3.27
C GLY A 26 5.46 -15.39 -2.76
N GLY A 27 5.32 -15.44 -1.43
CA GLY A 27 4.08 -15.86 -0.77
C GLY A 27 3.14 -14.69 -0.51
N THR A 28 2.46 -14.71 0.63
CA THR A 28 1.74 -13.55 1.16
C THR A 28 2.52 -12.91 2.30
N VAL A 29 2.24 -11.64 2.55
CA VAL A 29 2.79 -10.89 3.68
C VAL A 29 1.67 -10.09 4.34
N GLU A 30 1.70 -10.03 5.66
CA GLU A 30 0.78 -9.20 6.41
C GLU A 30 1.13 -7.72 6.27
N VAL A 31 0.09 -6.91 6.07
CA VAL A 31 0.14 -5.45 6.06
C VAL A 31 -0.71 -4.97 7.24
N PRO A 32 -0.07 -4.56 8.35
CA PRO A 32 -0.76 -3.92 9.45
C PRO A 32 -1.36 -2.59 9.02
N VAL A 33 -2.56 -2.29 9.52
CA VAL A 33 -3.25 -1.01 9.29
C VAL A 33 -3.69 -0.47 10.63
N VAL A 34 -3.35 0.80 10.88
CA VAL A 34 -3.83 1.55 12.04
C VAL A 34 -4.96 2.45 11.58
N LEU A 35 -6.15 2.31 12.16
CA LEU A 35 -7.29 3.19 11.89
C LEU A 35 -7.64 3.96 13.15
N ILE A 36 -7.72 5.29 13.03
CA ILE A 36 -8.16 6.18 14.11
C ILE A 36 -9.28 7.05 13.58
N ARG A 37 -10.45 6.98 14.24
CA ARG A 37 -11.57 7.89 13.99
C ARG A 37 -11.50 9.09 14.94
N LEU A 38 -11.57 10.29 14.38
CA LEU A 38 -11.68 11.55 15.12
C LEU A 38 -12.91 12.30 14.62
N GLY A 39 -14.04 12.15 15.31
CA GLY A 39 -15.31 12.70 14.87
C GLY A 39 -15.74 12.13 13.52
N ASP A 40 -15.80 13.00 12.50
CA ASP A 40 -16.11 12.65 11.11
C ASP A 40 -14.87 12.58 10.19
N MET A 41 -13.69 12.44 10.79
CA MET A 41 -12.44 12.17 10.08
C MET A 41 -11.89 10.79 10.44
N VAL A 42 -11.16 10.20 9.50
CA VAL A 42 -10.36 8.99 9.72
C VAL A 42 -8.91 9.20 9.30
N LEU A 43 -8.00 8.72 10.14
CA LEU A 43 -6.60 8.50 9.80
C LEU A 43 -6.40 7.01 9.51
N ALA A 44 -5.84 6.70 8.34
CA ALA A 44 -5.41 5.37 7.93
C ALA A 44 -3.88 5.33 7.85
N GLY A 45 -3.26 4.70 8.84
CA GLY A 45 -1.83 4.45 8.95
C GLY A 45 -1.44 3.10 8.34
N VAL A 46 -0.38 3.08 7.53
CA VAL A 46 0.19 1.85 6.96
C VAL A 46 1.70 1.86 7.07
N GLN A 47 2.31 0.67 7.21
CA GLN A 47 3.78 0.52 7.26
C GLN A 47 4.51 0.86 5.94
N PRO A 48 4.05 0.44 4.75
CA PRO A 48 4.77 0.73 3.52
C PRO A 48 4.57 2.15 3.01
N GLU A 49 5.49 2.60 2.16
CA GLU A 49 5.37 3.82 1.36
C GLU A 49 4.46 3.57 0.15
N LEU A 50 3.24 4.11 0.18
CA LEU A 50 2.26 3.96 -0.91
C LEU A 50 2.52 4.95 -2.06
N SER A 51 2.21 4.54 -3.28
CA SER A 51 2.03 5.48 -4.39
C SER A 51 0.94 6.52 -4.06
N ALA A 52 1.13 7.77 -4.49
CA ALA A 52 0.14 8.84 -4.30
C ALA A 52 -1.24 8.49 -4.89
N SER A 53 -1.27 7.78 -6.02
CA SER A 53 -2.48 7.27 -6.66
C SER A 53 -3.28 6.32 -5.75
N ILE A 54 -2.59 5.49 -4.97
CA ILE A 54 -3.17 4.55 -4.02
C ILE A 54 -3.74 5.30 -2.80
N GLY A 55 -2.99 6.29 -2.29
CA GLY A 55 -3.49 7.20 -1.25
C GLY A 55 -4.76 7.96 -1.69
N ALA A 56 -4.78 8.44 -2.94
CA ALA A 56 -5.96 9.10 -3.51
C ALA A 56 -7.16 8.14 -3.64
N ARG A 57 -6.92 6.89 -4.04
CA ARG A 57 -7.95 5.85 -4.11
C ARG A 57 -8.58 5.56 -2.74
N ILE A 58 -7.76 5.45 -1.69
CA ILE A 58 -8.25 5.23 -0.32
C ILE A 58 -9.15 6.40 0.11
N LYS A 59 -8.69 7.65 -0.11
CA LYS A 59 -9.47 8.85 0.22
C LYS A 59 -10.81 8.87 -0.51
N ALA A 60 -10.83 8.57 -1.81
CA ALA A 60 -12.05 8.55 -2.61
C ALA A 60 -13.03 7.44 -2.21
N GLY A 61 -12.53 6.33 -1.67
CA GLY A 61 -13.37 5.21 -1.20
C GLY A 61 -13.91 5.36 0.22
N SER A 62 -13.48 6.37 0.96
CA SER A 62 -13.85 6.58 2.36
C SER A 62 -15.23 7.21 2.51
N PRO A 63 -16.09 6.73 3.43
CA PRO A 63 -17.37 7.34 3.76
C PRO A 63 -17.25 8.53 4.74
N PHE A 64 -16.04 8.87 5.20
CA PHE A 64 -15.81 10.01 6.10
C PHE A 64 -15.51 11.29 5.30
N ALA A 65 -16.01 12.43 5.78
CA ALA A 65 -15.76 13.73 5.13
C ALA A 65 -14.25 14.06 5.03
N GLY A 66 -13.47 13.65 6.04
CA GLY A 66 -12.02 13.79 6.02
C GLY A 66 -11.30 12.44 6.10
N THR A 67 -10.36 12.19 5.20
CA THR A 67 -9.50 11.00 5.22
C THR A 67 -8.04 11.36 5.05
N VAL A 68 -7.22 11.03 6.05
CA VAL A 68 -5.77 11.18 6.02
C VAL A 68 -5.16 9.79 5.84
N VAL A 69 -4.28 9.65 4.86
CA VAL A 69 -3.46 8.44 4.66
C VAL A 69 -2.06 8.78 5.12
N ALA A 70 -1.55 8.02 6.09
CA ALA A 70 -0.21 8.17 6.64
C ALA A 70 0.59 6.89 6.37
N THR A 71 1.74 7.02 5.73
CA THR A 71 2.66 5.91 5.44
C THR A 71 3.77 5.83 6.48
N MET A 72 4.48 4.71 6.54
CA MET A 72 5.58 4.46 7.49
C MET A 72 5.14 4.49 8.97
N ILE A 73 3.87 4.20 9.23
CA ILE A 73 3.35 4.04 10.60
C ILE A 73 3.73 2.66 11.12
N ASP A 74 4.30 2.62 12.33
CA ASP A 74 4.72 1.39 13.03
C ASP A 74 5.73 0.50 12.29
N GLY A 75 6.54 1.08 11.39
CA GLY A 75 7.72 0.40 10.84
C GLY A 75 8.04 0.72 9.39
N SER A 76 9.09 0.04 8.89
CA SER A 76 9.63 0.20 7.53
C SER A 76 9.36 -1.04 6.69
N ALA A 77 8.31 -1.01 5.87
CA ALA A 77 8.00 -2.09 4.92
C ALA A 77 8.42 -1.77 3.47
N LYS A 78 9.23 -0.73 3.25
CA LYS A 78 9.65 -0.23 1.91
C LYS A 78 8.46 0.24 1.06
N TYR A 79 8.68 0.35 -0.24
CA TYR A 79 7.68 0.82 -1.21
C TYR A 79 6.62 -0.23 -1.48
N MET A 80 5.36 0.20 -1.53
CA MET A 80 4.23 -0.56 -2.07
C MET A 80 3.62 0.25 -3.23
N PRO A 81 4.22 0.16 -4.42
CA PRO A 81 3.83 0.97 -5.56
C PRO A 81 2.59 0.40 -6.26
N ASP A 82 1.90 1.26 -6.98
CA ASP A 82 0.78 0.88 -7.85
C ASP A 82 1.24 -0.04 -9.00
N ALA A 83 0.29 -0.77 -9.58
CA ALA A 83 0.54 -1.73 -10.65
C ALA A 83 1.25 -1.11 -11.88
N THR A 84 0.96 0.16 -12.22
CA THR A 84 1.56 0.80 -13.40
C THR A 84 3.05 1.09 -13.21
N SER A 85 3.51 1.20 -11.97
CA SER A 85 4.93 1.32 -11.65
C SER A 85 5.72 0.04 -11.97
N TYR A 86 5.09 -1.13 -11.85
CA TYR A 86 5.69 -2.40 -12.27
C TYR A 86 5.80 -2.49 -13.80
N ASP A 87 4.79 -2.01 -14.53
CA ASP A 87 4.82 -1.95 -16.00
C ASP A 87 5.90 -0.99 -16.54
N ARG A 88 6.33 -0.04 -15.70
CA ARG A 88 7.36 0.96 -16.02
C ARG A 88 8.72 0.65 -15.41
N PHE A 89 8.86 -0.46 -14.69
CA PHE A 89 10.09 -0.86 -14.00
C PHE A 89 10.69 0.26 -13.13
N THR A 90 9.84 1.02 -12.44
CA THR A 90 10.32 2.15 -11.63
C THR A 90 11.25 1.70 -10.51
N TYR A 91 11.94 2.64 -9.90
CA TYR A 91 12.81 2.35 -8.76
C TYR A 91 12.04 1.69 -7.62
N GLU A 92 10.85 2.22 -7.30
CA GLU A 92 9.96 1.74 -6.24
C GLU A 92 9.51 0.31 -6.51
N ALA A 93 9.05 0.01 -7.73
CA ALA A 93 8.57 -1.33 -8.10
C ALA A 93 9.69 -2.37 -8.03
N ARG A 94 10.87 -2.04 -8.53
CA ARG A 94 12.04 -2.93 -8.47
C ARG A 94 12.68 -3.00 -7.07
N SER A 95 12.32 -2.10 -6.16
CA SER A 95 12.79 -2.05 -4.78
C SER A 95 11.70 -2.41 -3.75
N SER A 96 10.64 -3.09 -4.20
CA SER A 96 9.50 -3.47 -3.37
C SER A 96 9.57 -4.95 -2.96
N PRO A 97 9.23 -5.30 -1.71
CA PRO A 97 8.94 -6.68 -1.32
C PRO A 97 7.51 -7.12 -1.68
N PHE A 98 6.66 -6.20 -2.16
CA PHE A 98 5.29 -6.50 -2.52
C PHE A 98 5.18 -6.82 -4.01
N ALA A 99 4.21 -7.65 -4.38
CA ALA A 99 3.98 -7.98 -5.79
C ALA A 99 3.17 -6.87 -6.50
N LYS A 100 3.21 -6.88 -7.83
CA LYS A 100 2.32 -6.09 -8.68
C LYS A 100 0.85 -6.32 -8.26
N GLY A 101 0.11 -5.23 -8.04
CA GLY A 101 -1.30 -5.31 -7.61
C GLY A 101 -1.51 -5.33 -6.09
N ALA A 102 -0.45 -5.50 -5.30
CA ALA A 102 -0.57 -5.55 -3.84
C ALA A 102 -1.07 -4.23 -3.24
N ALA A 103 -0.69 -3.08 -3.82
CA ALA A 103 -1.12 -1.76 -3.35
C ALA A 103 -2.63 -1.55 -3.56
N GLU A 104 -3.17 -2.03 -4.67
CA GLU A 104 -4.59 -1.98 -4.99
C GLU A 104 -5.43 -2.90 -4.10
N ALA A 105 -4.89 -4.09 -3.79
CA ALA A 105 -5.50 -5.01 -2.82
C ALA A 105 -5.50 -4.39 -1.42
N ALA A 106 -4.37 -3.82 -0.99
CA ALA A 106 -4.25 -3.11 0.28
C ALA A 106 -5.25 -1.95 0.37
N ALA A 107 -5.34 -1.09 -0.65
CA ALA A 107 -6.31 0.00 -0.66
C ALA A 107 -7.75 -0.49 -0.52
N SER A 108 -8.11 -1.57 -1.22
CA SER A 108 -9.45 -2.14 -1.16
C SER A 108 -9.76 -2.65 0.26
N GLY A 109 -8.82 -3.39 0.87
CA GLY A 109 -8.97 -3.84 2.26
C GLY A 109 -9.06 -2.69 3.27
N ILE A 110 -8.24 -1.64 3.13
CA ILE A 110 -8.31 -0.44 3.97
C ILE A 110 -9.67 0.24 3.86
N ILE A 111 -10.17 0.44 2.64
CA ILE A 111 -11.49 1.04 2.40
C ILE A 111 -12.59 0.24 3.09
N GLU A 112 -12.54 -1.09 3.02
CA GLU A 112 -13.50 -1.95 3.71
C GLU A 112 -13.42 -1.81 5.24
N HIS A 113 -12.22 -1.76 5.81
CA HIS A 113 -12.05 -1.55 7.25
C HIS A 113 -12.59 -0.17 7.69
N ILE A 114 -12.34 0.88 6.89
CA ILE A 114 -12.88 2.21 7.15
C ILE A 114 -14.42 2.20 7.11
N LYS A 115 -15.03 1.53 6.12
CA LYS A 115 -16.49 1.41 6.01
C LYS A 115 -17.09 0.73 7.23
N ARG A 116 -16.53 -0.41 7.65
CA ARG A 116 -16.94 -1.11 8.88
C ARG A 116 -16.86 -0.22 10.13
N MET A 117 -15.86 0.67 10.22
CA MET A 117 -15.71 1.59 11.33
C MET A 117 -16.79 2.69 11.36
N LYS A 118 -17.36 3.07 10.21
CA LYS A 118 -18.51 3.99 10.14
C LYS A 118 -19.77 3.29 10.66
N ASP A 119 -20.00 2.06 10.20
CA ASP A 119 -21.18 1.26 10.55
C ASP A 119 -21.23 0.90 12.05
N ALA A 120 -20.08 0.61 12.66
CA ALA A 120 -19.98 0.26 14.08
C ALA A 120 -20.13 1.45 15.05
N GLY A 121 -20.07 2.68 14.54
CA GLY A 121 -20.23 3.90 15.34
C GLY A 121 -21.57 4.61 15.13
N ASN A 122 -22.53 3.93 14.53
CA ASN A 122 -23.96 4.27 14.52
C ASN A 122 -24.70 3.36 15.51
#